data_AF-A0A7W6DFE5-F1
#
_entry.id   AF-A0A7W6DFE5-F1
#
_cell.length_a   1.000
_cell.length_b   1.000
_cell.length_c   1.000
_cell.angle_alpha   90.00
_cell.angle_beta   90.00
_cell.angle_gamma   90.00
#
_symmetry.space_group_name_H-M   'P 1'
#
loop_
_entity.id
_entity.type
_entity.pdbx_description
1 polymer ?
#
loop_
_entity_poly.entity_id
_entity_poly.type
_entity_poly.pdbx_seq_one_letter_code
_entity_poly.pdbx_strand_id
1 'polypeptide(L)'
;MKSALPLMALAAAALPTLAAAQTSVTIAETAPVLTLNVTESVEAAPDMATVGTGVQTRAPTATEAMRDNAAKMDALIATLAKAGIAKKDIQTSGINLSAQYDYSDRPGQPAGPRFIGYEASNQISIIVRDIRKVGVLLDTLVEAGATNVSGPSFSISDTAPMLQQARGAALKSARAQADFYAQAAGYKSARLVSISESNSGGMPPMPMMTARFKAEAAAAPTPVEPGQVASSVNLTVQYALEQGS
;
A
#
# COMPACT_ATOMS: atom_id res chain seq x y z
N MET A 1 80.11 89.83 -22.03
CA MET A 1 78.72 89.85 -22.55
C MET A 1 78.66 88.99 -23.79
N LYS A 2 78.04 87.81 -23.69
CA LYS A 2 77.45 86.98 -24.75
C LYS A 2 76.98 85.66 -24.11
N SER A 3 75.66 85.59 -23.94
CA SER A 3 74.76 84.45 -23.69
C SER A 3 74.94 83.35 -24.75
N ALA A 4 74.46 82.11 -24.70
CA ALA A 4 73.61 81.30 -23.82
C ALA A 4 73.64 79.84 -24.38
N LEU A 5 73.29 78.82 -23.58
CA LEU A 5 72.42 77.65 -23.90
C LEU A 5 72.66 76.50 -22.89
N PRO A 6 71.65 76.10 -22.08
CA PRO A 6 71.69 74.84 -21.34
C PRO A 6 70.85 73.75 -22.03
N LEU A 7 71.36 72.52 -21.89
CA LEU A 7 70.82 71.24 -22.34
C LEU A 7 69.96 70.64 -21.19
N MET A 8 68.72 70.20 -21.44
CA MET A 8 67.92 69.41 -20.48
C MET A 8 66.94 68.52 -21.26
N ALA A 9 67.22 67.22 -21.40
CA ALA A 9 66.76 66.10 -20.57
C ALA A 9 65.34 65.61 -20.93
N LEU A 10 65.25 64.49 -21.66
CA LEU A 10 64.01 63.80 -22.02
C LEU A 10 63.95 62.46 -21.25
N ALA A 11 62.93 62.28 -20.41
CA ALA A 11 62.70 61.10 -19.58
C ALA A 11 61.81 60.08 -20.31
N ALA A 12 62.21 58.81 -20.35
CA ALA A 12 61.42 57.69 -20.87
C ALA A 12 60.80 56.90 -19.69
N ALA A 13 59.48 56.86 -19.61
CA ALA A 13 58.72 56.15 -18.59
C ALA A 13 58.51 54.67 -18.98
N ALA A 14 58.93 53.75 -18.12
CA ALA A 14 58.65 52.32 -18.23
C ALA A 14 57.31 52.00 -17.55
N LEU A 15 56.39 51.35 -18.27
CA LEU A 15 55.11 50.88 -17.72
C LEU A 15 55.28 49.48 -17.07
N PRO A 16 54.73 49.24 -15.88
CA PRO A 16 54.75 47.93 -15.25
C PRO A 16 53.73 46.99 -15.93
N THR A 17 54.17 45.79 -16.29
CA THR A 17 53.31 44.71 -16.77
C THR A 17 52.53 44.10 -15.61
N LEU A 18 51.20 44.29 -15.60
CA LEU A 18 50.31 43.59 -14.67
C LEU A 18 50.22 42.11 -15.06
N ALA A 19 50.87 41.24 -14.26
CA ALA A 19 50.67 39.81 -14.33
C ALA A 19 49.23 39.49 -13.87
N ALA A 20 48.39 39.01 -14.78
CA ALA A 20 47.07 38.50 -14.45
C ALA A 20 47.24 37.22 -13.61
N ALA A 21 46.89 37.28 -12.33
CA ALA A 21 46.75 36.11 -11.48
C ALA A 21 45.61 35.24 -12.05
N GLN A 22 45.95 34.08 -12.62
CA GLN A 22 44.96 33.11 -13.04
C GLN A 22 44.36 32.46 -11.81
N THR A 23 43.12 32.83 -11.48
CA THR A 23 42.31 32.13 -10.49
C THR A 23 42.00 30.74 -11.02
N SER A 24 42.71 29.72 -10.55
CA SER A 24 42.36 28.33 -10.84
C SER A 24 41.05 28.01 -10.13
N VAL A 25 39.96 27.94 -10.89
CA VAL A 25 38.69 27.38 -10.42
C VAL A 25 38.92 25.90 -10.19
N THR A 26 39.24 25.52 -8.96
CA THR A 26 39.26 24.12 -8.55
C THR A 26 37.81 23.66 -8.51
N ILE A 27 37.38 22.95 -9.55
CA ILE A 27 36.11 22.22 -9.51
C ILE A 27 36.31 21.14 -8.45
N ALA A 28 35.65 21.27 -7.30
CA ALA A 28 35.59 20.18 -6.34
C ALA A 28 34.84 19.03 -7.02
N GLU A 29 35.58 18.02 -7.46
CA GLU A 29 35.03 16.81 -8.07
C GLU A 29 34.22 16.08 -7.00
N THR A 30 32.94 16.40 -6.93
CA THR A 30 32.01 15.67 -6.06
C THR A 30 31.80 14.31 -6.71
N ALA A 31 32.22 13.25 -6.02
CA ALA A 31 32.05 11.88 -6.47
C ALA A 31 30.60 11.65 -6.94
N PRO A 32 30.38 11.06 -8.13
CA PRO A 32 29.03 10.89 -8.65
C PRO A 32 28.20 10.00 -7.74
N VAL A 33 26.94 10.36 -7.57
CA VAL A 33 25.98 9.63 -6.74
C VAL A 33 25.05 8.81 -7.63
N LEU A 34 25.06 7.50 -7.44
CA LEU A 34 24.11 6.56 -8.03
C LEU A 34 22.90 6.44 -7.10
N THR A 35 21.71 6.73 -7.62
CA THR A 35 20.44 6.50 -6.90
C THR A 35 19.71 5.32 -7.53
N LEU A 36 19.34 4.32 -6.73
CA LEU A 36 18.56 3.15 -7.16
C LEU A 36 17.26 3.06 -6.38
N ASN A 37 16.20 2.64 -7.06
CA ASN A 37 14.94 2.23 -6.43
C ASN A 37 14.80 0.72 -6.60
N VAL A 38 14.76 -0.01 -5.49
CA VAL A 38 14.72 -1.46 -5.47
C VAL A 38 13.44 -1.90 -4.77
N THR A 39 12.70 -2.79 -5.42
CA THR A 39 11.52 -3.42 -4.85
C THR A 39 11.74 -4.92 -4.76
N GLU A 40 11.58 -5.49 -3.58
CA GLU A 40 11.63 -6.94 -3.38
C GLU A 40 10.40 -7.39 -2.61
N SER A 41 9.94 -8.60 -2.90
CA SER A 41 8.78 -9.20 -2.24
C SER A 41 9.06 -10.62 -1.79
N VAL A 42 8.37 -11.02 -0.73
CA VAL A 42 8.34 -12.40 -0.24
C VAL A 42 6.91 -12.89 -0.30
N GLU A 43 6.73 -14.09 -0.84
CA GLU A 43 5.43 -14.76 -0.94
C GLU A 43 5.31 -15.84 0.11
N ALA A 44 4.11 -15.99 0.69
CA ALA A 44 3.79 -17.06 1.61
C ALA A 44 2.31 -17.43 1.53
N ALA A 45 1.99 -18.64 1.99
CA ALA A 45 0.60 -19.04 2.18
C ALA A 45 -0.03 -18.18 3.29
N PRO A 46 -1.26 -17.69 3.11
CA PRO A 46 -1.96 -16.95 4.15
C PRO A 46 -2.28 -17.84 5.35
N ASP A 47 -2.38 -17.22 6.54
CA ASP A 47 -2.74 -17.89 7.80
C ASP A 47 -4.09 -17.41 8.35
N MET A 48 -4.65 -16.34 7.79
CA MET A 48 -5.88 -15.72 8.23
C MET A 48 -6.74 -15.24 7.04
N ALA A 49 -8.05 -15.22 7.23
CA ALA A 49 -8.99 -14.63 6.29
C ALA A 49 -9.89 -13.61 6.97
N THR A 50 -10.34 -12.61 6.22
CA THR A 50 -11.34 -11.64 6.65
C THR A 50 -12.60 -11.82 5.81
N VAL A 51 -13.75 -11.96 6.47
CA VAL A 51 -15.07 -12.09 5.83
C VAL A 51 -15.95 -10.95 6.30
N GLY A 52 -16.54 -10.21 5.38
CA GLY A 52 -17.55 -9.22 5.67
C GLY A 52 -18.94 -9.83 5.58
N THR A 53 -19.84 -9.43 6.46
CA THR A 53 -21.24 -9.86 6.41
C THR A 53 -22.13 -8.88 7.15
N GLY A 54 -23.45 -9.03 7.04
CA GLY A 54 -24.37 -8.12 7.70
C GLY A 54 -25.82 -8.53 7.54
N VAL A 55 -26.67 -7.77 8.23
CA VAL A 55 -28.12 -7.91 8.15
C VAL A 55 -28.74 -6.60 7.69
N GLN A 56 -29.80 -6.74 6.91
CA GLN A 56 -30.60 -5.63 6.40
C GLN A 56 -32.07 -5.87 6.75
N THR A 57 -32.74 -4.81 7.18
CA THR A 57 -34.14 -4.84 7.60
C THR A 57 -34.86 -3.63 7.04
N ARG A 58 -36.15 -3.81 6.77
CA ARG A 58 -37.04 -2.74 6.30
C ARG A 58 -38.25 -2.66 7.21
N ALA A 59 -38.66 -1.45 7.56
CA ALA A 59 -39.86 -1.21 8.34
C ALA A 59 -40.50 0.14 7.97
N PRO A 60 -41.81 0.34 8.28
CA PRO A 60 -42.48 1.63 8.04
C PRO A 60 -41.82 2.79 8.81
N THR A 61 -41.25 2.53 9.98
CA THR A 61 -40.57 3.54 10.80
C THR A 61 -39.07 3.26 10.97
N ALA A 62 -38.29 4.32 11.15
CA ALA A 62 -36.86 4.24 11.41
C ALA A 62 -36.54 3.42 12.67
N THR A 63 -37.32 3.63 13.74
CA THR A 63 -37.13 2.96 15.03
C THR A 63 -37.36 1.45 14.92
N GLU A 64 -38.42 1.03 14.23
CA GLU A 64 -38.68 -0.39 13.98
C GLU A 64 -37.58 -1.01 13.13
N ALA A 65 -37.17 -0.34 12.04
CA ALA A 65 -36.11 -0.85 11.17
C ALA A 65 -34.81 -1.09 11.94
N MET A 66 -34.40 -0.15 12.79
CA MET A 66 -33.21 -0.26 13.64
C MET A 66 -33.34 -1.35 14.72
N ARG A 67 -34.50 -1.45 15.37
CA ARG A 67 -34.75 -2.46 16.42
C ARG A 67 -34.71 -3.87 15.85
N ASP A 68 -35.36 -4.09 14.71
CA ASP A 68 -35.35 -5.37 14.01
C ASP A 68 -33.95 -5.72 13.53
N ASN A 69 -33.19 -4.71 13.06
CA ASN A 69 -31.81 -4.91 12.63
C ASN A 69 -30.93 -5.38 13.79
N ALA A 70 -31.03 -4.71 14.95
CA ALA A 70 -30.28 -5.05 16.15
C ALA A 70 -30.58 -6.48 16.60
N ALA A 71 -31.86 -6.87 16.65
CA ALA A 71 -32.25 -8.23 17.03
C ALA A 71 -31.70 -9.30 16.08
N LYS A 72 -31.71 -9.05 14.76
CA LYS A 72 -31.11 -9.96 13.77
C LYS A 72 -29.59 -10.02 13.90
N MET A 73 -28.93 -8.89 14.15
CA MET A 73 -27.48 -8.86 14.32
C MET A 73 -27.05 -9.59 15.58
N ASP A 74 -27.77 -9.44 16.70
CA ASP A 74 -27.51 -10.18 17.94
C ASP A 74 -27.63 -11.69 17.72
N ALA A 75 -28.65 -12.13 16.97
CA ALA A 75 -28.81 -13.54 16.60
C ALA A 75 -27.65 -14.04 15.71
N LEU A 76 -27.22 -13.24 14.73
CA LEU A 76 -26.09 -13.57 13.87
C LEU A 76 -24.79 -13.71 14.69
N ILE A 77 -24.49 -12.76 15.58
CA ILE A 77 -23.30 -12.79 16.45
C ILE A 77 -23.36 -14.00 17.39
N ALA A 78 -24.53 -14.35 17.93
CA ALA A 78 -24.69 -15.54 18.75
C ALA A 78 -24.41 -16.84 17.98
N THR A 79 -24.83 -16.93 16.71
CA THR A 79 -24.52 -18.07 15.84
C THR A 79 -23.03 -18.15 15.53
N LEU A 80 -22.38 -17.03 15.25
CA LEU A 80 -20.93 -16.96 15.05
C LEU A 80 -20.14 -17.43 16.27
N ALA A 81 -20.58 -17.04 17.48
CA ALA A 81 -19.98 -17.52 18.72
C ALA A 81 -20.11 -19.04 18.88
N LYS A 82 -21.27 -19.63 18.52
CA LYS A 82 -21.48 -21.08 18.52
C LYS A 82 -20.63 -21.81 17.48
N ALA A 83 -20.36 -21.17 16.35
CA ALA A 83 -19.43 -21.66 15.33
C ALA A 83 -17.95 -21.53 15.73
N GLY A 84 -17.67 -21.01 16.94
CA GLY A 84 -16.32 -20.92 17.51
C GLY A 84 -15.55 -19.66 17.11
N ILE A 85 -16.20 -18.65 16.55
CA ILE A 85 -15.59 -17.34 16.30
C ILE A 85 -15.54 -16.56 17.62
N ALA A 86 -14.34 -16.11 18.00
CA ALA A 86 -14.16 -15.33 19.22
C ALA A 86 -14.74 -13.92 19.05
N LYS A 87 -15.32 -13.34 20.12
CA LYS A 87 -15.86 -11.98 20.09
C LYS A 87 -14.84 -10.92 19.63
N LYS A 88 -13.56 -11.10 20.00
CA LYS A 88 -12.46 -10.20 19.58
C LYS A 88 -12.19 -10.22 18.07
N ASP A 89 -12.65 -11.27 17.39
CA ASP A 89 -12.48 -11.47 15.95
C ASP A 89 -13.74 -11.04 15.18
N ILE A 90 -14.71 -10.40 15.85
CA ILE A 90 -15.91 -9.82 15.24
C ILE A 90 -15.89 -8.32 15.52
N GLN A 91 -15.96 -7.51 14.46
CA GLN A 91 -15.96 -6.06 14.56
C GLN A 91 -17.06 -5.46 13.69
N THR A 92 -17.91 -4.59 14.24
CA THR A 92 -18.84 -3.80 13.44
C THR A 92 -18.06 -2.88 12.50
N SER A 93 -18.30 -3.02 11.20
CA SER A 93 -17.66 -2.23 10.14
C SER A 93 -18.52 -1.06 9.67
N GLY A 94 -19.84 -1.10 9.91
CA GLY A 94 -20.72 0.01 9.59
C GLY A 94 -22.16 -0.23 10.00
N ILE A 95 -22.87 0.86 10.30
CA ILE A 95 -24.32 0.87 10.53
C ILE A 95 -24.88 2.03 9.73
N ASN A 96 -25.93 1.78 8.95
CA ASN A 96 -26.57 2.80 8.12
C ASN A 96 -28.10 2.68 8.21
N LEU A 97 -28.77 3.83 8.09
CA LEU A 97 -30.23 3.91 8.02
C LEU A 97 -30.59 4.88 6.90
N SER A 98 -31.42 4.43 5.96
CA SER A 98 -31.85 5.22 4.81
C SER A 98 -33.35 5.17 4.63
N ALA A 99 -33.94 6.31 4.24
CA ALA A 99 -35.31 6.36 3.76
C ALA A 99 -35.39 5.74 2.36
N GLN A 100 -36.42 4.94 2.14
CA GLN A 100 -36.66 4.23 0.88
C GLN A 100 -37.83 4.87 0.15
N TYR A 101 -37.64 5.07 -1.15
CA TYR A 101 -38.63 5.68 -2.04
C TYR A 101 -38.85 4.79 -3.26
N ASP A 102 -40.11 4.65 -3.65
CA ASP A 102 -40.57 4.03 -4.88
C ASP A 102 -40.65 5.10 -5.97
N TYR A 103 -39.85 4.94 -7.03
CA TYR A 103 -39.77 5.86 -8.17
C TYR A 103 -40.53 5.32 -9.40
N SER A 104 -41.32 4.24 -9.26
CA SER A 104 -42.06 3.69 -10.39
C SER A 104 -43.22 4.61 -10.79
N ASP A 105 -43.16 5.15 -12.02
CA ASP A 105 -44.27 5.86 -12.63
C ASP A 105 -45.39 4.86 -12.93
N ARG A 106 -46.55 5.04 -12.29
CA ARG A 106 -47.73 4.19 -12.51
C ARG A 106 -48.85 4.99 -13.17
N PRO A 107 -49.51 4.46 -14.22
CA PRO A 107 -50.65 5.13 -14.85
C PRO A 107 -51.72 5.45 -13.79
N GLY A 108 -52.07 6.73 -13.67
CA GLY A 108 -53.08 7.20 -12.71
C GLY A 108 -52.56 7.56 -11.31
N GLN A 109 -51.25 7.54 -11.05
CA GLN A 109 -50.66 8.09 -9.82
C GLN A 109 -49.88 9.38 -10.07
N PRO A 110 -49.74 10.26 -9.06
CA PRO A 110 -48.90 11.45 -9.17
C PRO A 110 -47.47 11.07 -9.51
N ALA A 111 -46.87 11.75 -10.49
CA ALA A 111 -45.46 11.60 -10.82
C ALA A 111 -44.60 12.08 -9.63
N GLY A 112 -43.66 11.25 -9.16
CA GLY A 112 -42.72 11.59 -8.11
C GLY A 112 -42.39 10.44 -7.14
N PRO A 113 -41.31 10.58 -6.34
CA PRO A 113 -40.88 9.55 -5.40
C PRO A 113 -41.88 9.36 -4.26
N ARG A 114 -42.36 8.13 -4.09
CA ARG A 114 -43.26 7.76 -3.00
C ARG A 114 -42.49 7.11 -1.86
N PHE A 115 -42.53 7.69 -0.67
CA PHE A 115 -41.90 7.08 0.51
C PHE A 115 -42.53 5.72 0.82
N ILE A 116 -41.71 4.69 1.02
CA ILE A 116 -42.15 3.31 1.28
C ILE A 116 -41.64 2.73 2.61
N GLY A 117 -40.81 3.46 3.35
CA GLY A 117 -40.32 3.06 4.66
C GLY A 117 -38.84 3.38 4.85
N TYR A 118 -38.26 2.78 5.88
CA TYR A 118 -36.84 2.87 6.20
C TYR A 118 -36.17 1.53 6.01
N GLU A 119 -34.89 1.58 5.64
CA GLU A 119 -34.01 0.44 5.56
C GLU A 119 -32.82 0.66 6.49
N ALA A 120 -32.64 -0.26 7.43
CA ALA A 120 -31.47 -0.29 8.30
C ALA A 120 -30.53 -1.40 7.83
N SER A 121 -29.23 -1.13 7.82
CA SER A 121 -28.19 -2.10 7.55
C SER A 121 -27.11 -2.03 8.62
N ASN A 122 -26.59 -3.19 9.01
CA ASN A 122 -25.47 -3.30 9.93
C ASN A 122 -24.52 -4.36 9.39
N GLN A 123 -23.25 -4.00 9.27
CA GLN A 123 -22.19 -4.84 8.73
C GLN A 123 -21.14 -5.09 9.81
N ILE A 124 -20.63 -6.31 9.81
CA ILE A 124 -19.52 -6.78 10.62
C ILE A 124 -18.41 -7.32 9.71
N SER A 125 -17.18 -7.20 10.20
CA SER A 125 -15.98 -7.84 9.69
C SER A 125 -15.59 -8.96 10.65
N ILE A 126 -15.31 -10.14 10.10
CA ILE A 126 -14.98 -11.35 10.85
C ILE A 126 -13.58 -11.78 10.48
N ILE A 127 -12.71 -11.91 11.48
CA ILE A 127 -11.37 -12.46 11.36
C ILE A 127 -11.43 -13.98 11.58
N VAL A 128 -10.98 -14.74 10.59
CA VAL A 128 -10.93 -16.20 10.60
C VAL A 128 -9.47 -16.64 10.65
N ARG A 129 -9.02 -17.09 11.81
CA ARG A 129 -7.62 -17.52 12.06
C ARG A 129 -7.31 -18.94 11.57
N ASP A 130 -8.34 -19.70 11.19
CA ASP A 130 -8.19 -21.01 10.56
C ASP A 130 -8.89 -20.96 9.20
N ILE A 131 -8.10 -20.69 8.16
CA ILE A 131 -8.61 -20.52 6.79
C ILE A 131 -9.42 -21.73 6.31
N ARG A 132 -9.12 -22.94 6.80
CA ARG A 132 -9.84 -24.17 6.41
C ARG A 132 -11.32 -24.14 6.84
N LYS A 133 -11.65 -23.30 7.83
CA LYS A 133 -13.02 -23.12 8.32
C LYS A 133 -13.82 -22.08 7.55
N VAL A 134 -13.20 -21.37 6.60
CA VAL A 134 -13.88 -20.29 5.86
C VAL A 134 -15.10 -20.82 5.10
N GLY A 135 -15.00 -21.95 4.39
CA GLY A 135 -16.14 -22.53 3.68
C GLY A 135 -17.34 -22.82 4.61
N VAL A 136 -17.07 -23.48 5.75
CA VAL A 136 -18.09 -23.78 6.76
C VAL A 136 -18.68 -22.51 7.38
N LEU A 137 -17.86 -21.48 7.58
CA LEU A 137 -18.33 -20.18 8.06
C LEU A 137 -19.28 -19.52 7.06
N LEU A 138 -18.94 -19.53 5.77
CA LEU A 138 -19.80 -18.96 4.71
C LEU A 138 -21.17 -19.64 4.71
N ASP A 139 -21.21 -20.97 4.81
CA ASP A 139 -22.46 -21.73 4.87
C ASP A 139 -23.27 -21.34 6.14
N THR A 140 -22.58 -21.26 7.29
CA THR A 140 -23.19 -20.86 8.58
C THR A 140 -23.77 -19.44 8.53
N LEU A 141 -23.10 -18.50 7.85
CA LEU A 141 -23.57 -17.12 7.71
C LEU A 141 -24.88 -17.05 6.93
N VAL A 142 -24.98 -17.82 5.83
CA VAL A 142 -26.20 -17.89 5.02
C VAL A 142 -27.35 -18.51 5.83
N GLU A 143 -27.09 -19.61 6.54
CA GLU A 143 -28.09 -20.25 7.41
C GLU A 143 -28.55 -19.32 8.55
N ALA A 144 -27.65 -18.50 9.08
CA ALA A 144 -27.95 -17.52 10.13
C ALA A 144 -28.75 -16.29 9.65
N GLY A 145 -29.06 -16.21 8.36
CA GLY A 145 -29.84 -15.12 7.77
C GLY A 145 -29.02 -13.87 7.48
N ALA A 146 -27.71 -14.00 7.29
CA ALA A 146 -26.90 -12.93 6.70
C ALA A 146 -27.49 -12.55 5.34
N THR A 147 -27.76 -11.26 5.14
CA THR A 147 -28.34 -10.76 3.89
C THR A 147 -27.26 -10.37 2.88
N ASN A 148 -26.01 -10.23 3.33
CA ASN A 148 -24.86 -10.01 2.48
C ASN A 148 -23.63 -10.74 3.06
N VAL A 149 -22.74 -11.14 2.16
CA VAL A 149 -21.43 -11.71 2.47
C VAL A 149 -20.44 -11.13 1.46
N SER A 150 -19.28 -10.70 1.94
CA SER A 150 -18.19 -10.17 1.13
C SER A 150 -16.85 -10.78 1.54
N GLY A 151 -15.93 -10.91 0.58
CA GLY A 151 -14.71 -11.71 0.74
C GLY A 151 -14.94 -13.19 0.37
N PRO A 152 -14.12 -14.13 0.87
CA PRO A 152 -13.03 -13.93 1.84
C PRO A 152 -11.83 -13.17 1.26
N SER A 153 -11.16 -12.37 2.09
CA SER A 153 -9.86 -11.77 1.79
C SER A 153 -8.78 -12.43 2.63
N PHE A 154 -7.77 -13.03 1.99
CA PHE A 154 -6.69 -13.73 2.68
C PHE A 154 -5.54 -12.80 3.04
N SER A 155 -4.93 -13.04 4.19
CA SER A 155 -3.83 -12.24 4.71
C SER A 155 -2.92 -13.07 5.60
N ILE A 156 -1.77 -12.50 5.96
CA ILE A 156 -0.87 -13.04 6.98
C ILE A 156 -0.97 -12.17 8.22
N SER A 157 -1.15 -12.82 9.37
CA SER A 157 -1.33 -12.17 10.65
C SER A 157 -0.07 -11.43 11.13
N ASP A 158 1.11 -11.98 10.86
CA ASP A 158 2.41 -11.36 11.13
C ASP A 158 3.28 -11.29 9.88
N THR A 159 3.30 -10.11 9.25
CA THR A 159 4.11 -9.84 8.06
C THR A 159 5.54 -9.39 8.39
N ALA A 160 5.86 -9.15 9.67
CA ALA A 160 7.19 -8.67 10.08
C ALA A 160 8.35 -9.57 9.60
N PRO A 161 8.31 -10.92 9.74
CA PRO A 161 9.38 -11.78 9.26
C PRO A 161 9.52 -11.73 7.72
N MET A 162 8.41 -11.66 6.99
CA MET A 162 8.43 -11.54 5.53
C MET A 162 9.04 -10.21 5.08
N LEU A 163 8.66 -9.11 5.73
CA LEU A 163 9.23 -7.80 5.45
C LEU A 163 10.72 -7.75 5.80
N GLN A 164 11.15 -8.40 6.89
CA GLN A 164 12.57 -8.49 7.23
C GLN A 164 13.36 -9.27 6.17
N GLN A 165 12.81 -10.38 5.66
CA GLN A 165 13.41 -11.13 4.57
C GLN A 165 13.45 -10.30 3.28
N ALA A 166 12.37 -9.59 2.95
CA ALA A 166 12.30 -8.70 1.78
C ALA A 166 13.33 -7.57 1.87
N ARG A 167 13.55 -6.96 3.06
CA ARG A 167 14.59 -5.96 3.29
C ARG A 167 15.99 -6.51 3.02
N GLY A 168 16.28 -7.70 3.53
CA GLY A 168 17.56 -8.37 3.29
C GLY A 168 17.80 -8.63 1.80
N ALA A 169 16.78 -9.11 1.09
CA ALA A 169 16.83 -9.28 -0.36
C ALA A 169 17.04 -7.94 -1.09
N ALA A 170 16.32 -6.89 -0.70
CA ALA A 170 16.38 -5.58 -1.34
C ALA A 170 17.75 -4.93 -1.19
N LEU A 171 18.36 -5.03 0.00
CA LEU A 171 19.72 -4.52 0.23
C LEU A 171 20.78 -5.30 -0.57
N LYS A 172 20.62 -6.62 -0.69
CA LYS A 172 21.50 -7.46 -1.50
C LYS A 172 21.39 -7.11 -2.99
N SER A 173 20.16 -6.96 -3.48
CA SER A 173 19.82 -6.57 -4.86
C SER A 173 20.37 -5.18 -5.19
N ALA A 174 20.12 -4.20 -4.31
CA ALA A 174 20.69 -2.86 -4.38
C ALA A 174 22.21 -2.84 -4.48
N ARG A 175 22.90 -3.61 -3.63
CA ARG A 175 24.37 -3.67 -3.65
C ARG A 175 24.88 -4.29 -4.95
N ALA A 176 24.31 -5.40 -5.38
CA ALA A 176 24.70 -6.05 -6.64
C ALA A 176 24.52 -5.11 -7.85
N GLN A 177 23.41 -4.37 -7.90
CA GLN A 177 23.14 -3.41 -8.96
C GLN A 177 24.09 -2.20 -8.88
N ALA A 178 24.39 -1.70 -7.68
CA ALA A 178 25.35 -0.59 -7.50
C ALA A 178 26.77 -0.98 -7.91
N ASP A 179 27.22 -2.19 -7.54
CA ASP A 179 28.53 -2.71 -7.92
C ASP A 179 28.63 -2.90 -9.45
N PHE A 180 27.56 -3.39 -10.09
CA PHE A 180 27.48 -3.48 -11.55
C PHE A 180 27.62 -2.10 -12.22
N TYR A 181 26.86 -1.10 -11.78
CA TYR A 181 26.92 0.24 -12.36
C TYR A 181 28.27 0.92 -12.09
N ALA A 182 28.87 0.73 -10.92
CA ALA A 182 30.20 1.25 -10.62
C ALA A 182 31.24 0.71 -11.61
N GLN A 183 31.29 -0.62 -11.78
CA GLN A 183 32.22 -1.27 -12.71
C GLN A 183 31.99 -0.83 -14.16
N ALA A 184 30.73 -0.81 -14.60
CA ALA A 184 30.37 -0.41 -15.96
C ALA A 184 30.72 1.06 -16.26
N ALA A 185 30.69 1.93 -15.24
CA ALA A 185 31.04 3.34 -15.34
C ALA A 185 32.54 3.62 -15.09
N GLY A 186 33.36 2.59 -14.87
CA GLY A 186 34.82 2.73 -14.66
C GLY A 186 35.24 3.09 -13.23
N TYR A 187 34.34 2.99 -12.25
CA TYR A 187 34.64 3.18 -10.83
C TYR A 187 35.03 1.86 -10.17
N LYS A 188 35.89 1.93 -9.14
CA LYS A 188 36.35 0.72 -8.43
C LYS A 188 35.32 0.21 -7.42
N SER A 189 34.53 1.08 -6.81
CA SER A 189 33.56 0.68 -5.79
C SER A 189 32.35 1.62 -5.69
N ALA A 190 31.25 1.09 -5.15
CA ALA A 190 30.07 1.84 -4.73
C ALA A 190 29.95 1.80 -3.20
N ARG A 191 30.16 2.96 -2.55
CA ARG A 191 29.98 3.12 -1.11
C ARG A 191 28.56 3.57 -0.80
N LEU A 192 27.87 2.86 0.07
CA LEU A 192 26.52 3.24 0.49
C LEU A 192 26.56 4.57 1.25
N VAL A 193 25.69 5.50 0.86
CA VAL A 193 25.60 6.84 1.44
C VAL A 193 24.27 7.04 2.17
N SER A 194 23.17 6.59 1.56
CA SER A 194 21.84 6.77 2.12
C SER A 194 20.94 5.58 1.79
N ILE A 195 20.10 5.21 2.75
CA ILE A 195 18.97 4.29 2.56
C ILE A 195 17.72 5.04 3.02
N SER A 196 16.73 5.10 2.15
CA SER A 196 15.37 5.53 2.47
C SER A 196 14.43 4.37 2.17
N GLU A 197 13.79 3.84 3.21
CA GLU A 197 12.71 2.87 3.05
C GLU A 197 11.41 3.67 2.95
N SER A 198 10.80 3.67 1.77
CA SER A 198 9.43 4.13 1.65
C SER A 198 8.54 2.97 2.07
N ASN A 199 8.00 3.07 3.28
CA ASN A 199 6.80 2.32 3.61
C ASN A 199 5.70 2.96 2.76
N SER A 200 5.52 2.51 1.51
CA SER A 200 4.19 2.59 0.93
C SER A 200 3.35 1.81 1.92
N GLY A 201 2.57 2.49 2.76
CA GLY A 201 1.72 1.84 3.76
C GLY A 201 1.00 0.72 3.03
N GLY A 202 1.38 -0.52 3.36
CA GLY A 202 1.35 -1.65 2.44
C GLY A 202 0.07 -1.64 1.64
N MET A 203 0.17 -1.52 0.32
CA MET A 203 -0.96 -1.92 -0.52
C MET A 203 -1.28 -3.35 -0.07
N PRO A 204 -2.51 -3.65 0.39
CA PRO A 204 -2.86 -4.97 0.87
C PRO A 204 -2.40 -6.00 -0.17
N PRO A 205 -1.81 -7.14 0.25
CA PRO A 205 -1.41 -8.18 -0.68
C PRO A 205 -2.59 -8.51 -1.59
N MET A 206 -2.49 -8.15 -2.87
CA MET A 206 -3.54 -8.45 -3.83
C MET A 206 -3.37 -9.91 -4.21
N PRO A 207 -4.41 -10.77 -4.04
CA PRO A 207 -4.30 -12.18 -4.40
C PRO A 207 -3.94 -12.31 -5.88
N MET A 208 -2.83 -13.00 -6.17
CA MET A 208 -2.48 -13.36 -7.54
C MET A 208 -3.41 -14.49 -8.00
N MET A 209 -4.27 -14.18 -8.98
CA MET A 209 -5.19 -15.17 -9.56
C MET A 209 -4.43 -16.13 -10.47
N THR A 210 -3.96 -17.26 -9.92
CA THR A 210 -3.50 -18.39 -10.74
C THR A 210 -4.71 -19.11 -11.33
N ALA A 211 -4.92 -18.96 -12.64
CA ALA A 211 -6.03 -19.59 -13.35
C ALA A 211 -5.85 -21.10 -13.49
N ARG A 212 -6.69 -21.90 -12.79
CA ARG A 212 -7.16 -23.29 -13.07
C ARG A 212 -8.33 -23.60 -12.12
N PHE A 213 -9.29 -24.51 -12.33
CA PHE A 213 -10.00 -25.16 -13.44
C PHE A 213 -11.30 -25.73 -12.80
N LYS A 214 -12.36 -25.98 -13.59
CA LYS A 214 -13.67 -26.51 -13.15
C LYS A 214 -13.60 -27.81 -12.32
N ALA A 215 -14.52 -27.99 -11.37
CA ALA A 215 -15.11 -29.29 -11.04
C ALA A 215 -16.50 -29.16 -10.40
N GLU A 216 -17.40 -30.05 -10.83
CA GLU A 216 -18.81 -30.23 -10.47
C GLU A 216 -19.06 -30.73 -9.03
N ALA A 217 -20.34 -30.63 -8.66
CA ALA A 217 -20.91 -30.71 -7.32
C ALA A 217 -20.86 -32.07 -6.60
N ALA A 218 -20.66 -31.98 -5.28
CA ALA A 218 -21.34 -32.73 -4.23
C ALA A 218 -21.33 -31.86 -2.95
N ALA A 219 -22.24 -32.09 -2.01
CA ALA A 219 -22.48 -31.28 -0.79
C ALA A 219 -21.26 -31.25 0.17
N ALA A 220 -20.24 -30.49 -0.20
CA ALA A 220 -19.08 -30.11 0.57
C ALA A 220 -19.14 -28.60 0.84
N PRO A 221 -18.50 -28.10 1.91
CA PRO A 221 -18.49 -26.67 2.22
C PRO A 221 -17.98 -25.86 1.03
N THR A 222 -18.46 -24.63 0.91
CA THR A 222 -18.12 -23.71 -0.19
C THR A 222 -16.62 -23.81 -0.53
N PRO A 223 -16.23 -24.19 -1.77
CA PRO A 223 -14.83 -24.33 -2.14
C PRO A 223 -14.08 -23.00 -2.02
N VAL A 224 -12.98 -23.01 -1.25
CA VAL A 224 -12.18 -21.83 -0.95
C VAL A 224 -10.71 -22.15 -1.19
N GLU A 225 -10.12 -21.51 -2.20
CA GLU A 225 -8.71 -21.63 -2.54
C GLU A 225 -7.97 -20.33 -2.16
N PRO A 226 -7.08 -20.37 -1.15
CA PRO A 226 -6.53 -19.15 -0.54
C PRO A 226 -5.37 -18.49 -1.31
N GLY A 227 -4.77 -19.20 -2.27
CA GLY A 227 -3.61 -18.71 -3.04
C GLY A 227 -2.39 -18.38 -2.18
N GLN A 228 -1.58 -17.43 -2.64
CA GLN A 228 -0.43 -16.87 -1.91
C GLN A 228 -0.59 -15.35 -1.75
N VAL A 229 0.02 -14.81 -0.70
CA VAL A 229 0.08 -13.38 -0.43
C VAL A 229 1.54 -12.91 -0.40
N ALA A 230 1.79 -11.74 -0.99
CA ALA A 230 3.11 -11.13 -1.09
C ALA A 230 3.24 -9.94 -0.12
N SER A 231 4.37 -9.85 0.57
CA SER A 231 4.78 -8.63 1.29
C SER A 231 5.99 -8.02 0.59
N SER A 232 5.87 -6.76 0.18
CA SER A 232 6.90 -6.04 -0.58
C SER A 232 7.53 -4.89 0.21
N VAL A 233 8.79 -4.61 -0.08
CA VAL A 233 9.52 -3.44 0.45
C VAL A 233 10.09 -2.65 -0.72
N ASN A 234 10.00 -1.32 -0.65
CA ASN A 234 10.62 -0.41 -1.62
C ASN A 234 11.71 0.42 -0.94
N LEU A 235 12.95 0.25 -1.41
CA LEU A 235 14.12 0.98 -0.93
C LEU A 235 14.61 1.94 -2.02
N THR A 236 14.76 3.21 -1.67
CA THR A 236 15.60 4.15 -2.41
C THR A 236 16.97 4.18 -1.73
N VAL A 237 17.99 3.77 -2.46
CA VAL A 237 19.38 3.71 -1.97
C VAL A 237 20.26 4.64 -2.79
N GLN A 238 21.19 5.32 -2.12
CA GLN A 238 22.19 6.16 -2.77
C GLN A 238 23.58 5.63 -2.48
N TYR A 239 24.38 5.53 -3.53
CA TYR A 239 25.78 5.12 -3.47
C TYR A 239 26.67 6.21 -4.06
N ALA A 240 27.77 6.54 -3.38
CA ALA A 240 28.85 7.31 -3.98
C ALA A 240 29.77 6.37 -4.76
N LEU A 241 30.07 6.73 -6.00
CA LEU A 241 31.01 5.98 -6.84
C LEU A 241 32.42 6.49 -6.62
N GLU A 242 33.34 5.61 -6.27
CA GLU A 242 34.70 5.98 -5.88
C GLU A 242 35.73 5.42 -6.86
N GLN A 243 36.57 6.29 -7.41
CA GLN A 243 37.79 5.90 -8.10
C GLN A 243 38.80 5.55 -7.01
N GLY A 244 38.91 4.27 -6.66
CA GLY A 244 39.67 3.90 -5.46
C GLY A 244 41.10 4.44 -5.52
N SER A 245 41.55 4.95 -4.37
CA SER A 245 42.89 5.48 -4.10
C SER A 245 44.01 4.53 -4.49
#